data_AF-A0A061CT42-F1
#
_entry.id   AF-A0A061CT42-F1
#
_cell.length_a   1.000
_cell.length_b   1.000
_cell.length_c   1.000
_cell.angle_alpha   90.00
_cell.angle_beta   90.00
_cell.angle_gamma   90.00
#
_symmetry.space_group_name_H-M   'P 1'
#
loop_
_entity.id
_entity.type
_entity.pdbx_description
1 polymer ?
#
loop_
_entity_poly.entity_id
_entity_poly.type
_entity_poly.pdbx_seq_one_letter_code
_entity_poly.pdbx_strand_id
1 'polypeptide(L)'
;MVLFARALLEAASELPALLAVIGHSMGGASALLATQMGLRCETLVTVAAPSCILGLLRGFARFMGLPAEARAHFVRAVETTAGIPAAHLDVQRYQLDLPGLIVHAEDDPVVPVGEADLSTRPGSTVSCCVCQRVGISVC
;
A
#
# COMPACT_ATOMS: atom_id res chain seq x y z
N MET A 1 7.45 -2.16 -6.32
CA MET A 1 7.26 -1.54 -4.99
C MET A 1 8.59 -1.18 -4.31
N VAL A 2 9.47 -2.14 -4.00
CA VAL A 2 10.76 -1.86 -3.32
C VAL A 2 11.62 -0.83 -4.06
N LEU A 3 11.74 -0.94 -5.38
CA LEU A 3 12.47 0.05 -6.19
C LEU A 3 11.86 1.44 -6.11
N PHE A 4 10.53 1.55 -6.09
CA PHE A 4 9.83 2.83 -5.91
C PHE A 4 10.05 3.41 -4.51
N ALA A 5 10.02 2.59 -3.46
CA ALA A 5 10.30 3.03 -2.11
C ALA A 5 11.74 3.56 -1.97
N ARG A 6 12.72 2.90 -2.59
CA ARG A 6 14.10 3.39 -2.68
C ARG A 6 14.22 4.69 -3.48
N ALA A 7 13.52 4.78 -4.61
CA ALA A 7 13.50 6.01 -5.40
C ALA A 7 12.85 7.19 -4.64
N LEU A 8 11.85 6.93 -3.80
CA LEU A 8 11.26 7.94 -2.92
C LEU A 8 12.26 8.44 -1.88
N LEU A 9 13.04 7.54 -1.27
CA LEU A 9 14.10 7.91 -0.33
C LEU A 9 15.19 8.77 -0.99
N GLU A 10 15.63 8.37 -2.18
CA GLU A 10 16.61 9.12 -2.97
C GLU A 10 16.07 10.49 -3.38
N ALA A 11 14.82 10.56 -3.85
CA ALA A 11 14.20 11.84 -4.18
C ALA A 11 14.06 12.74 -2.94
N ALA A 12 13.73 12.15 -1.78
CA ALA A 12 13.56 12.89 -0.53
C ALA A 12 14.88 13.44 0.02
N SER A 13 16.04 12.82 -0.26
CA SER A 13 17.33 13.36 0.18
C SER A 13 17.73 14.65 -0.54
N GLU A 14 17.16 14.91 -1.72
CA GLU A 14 17.41 16.10 -2.53
C GLU A 14 16.39 17.22 -2.29
N LEU A 15 15.41 17.01 -1.41
CA LEU A 15 14.32 17.94 -1.14
C LEU A 15 14.40 18.48 0.30
N PRO A 16 13.84 19.68 0.56
CA PRO A 16 13.52 20.10 1.93
C PRO A 16 12.58 19.11 2.62
N ALA A 17 12.42 19.26 3.93
CA ALA A 17 11.52 18.43 4.72
C ALA A 17 10.13 18.32 4.06
N LEU A 18 9.68 17.09 3.85
CA LEU A 18 8.44 16.82 3.12
C LEU A 18 7.23 17.10 4.00
N LEU A 19 6.37 18.02 3.57
CA LEU A 19 5.09 18.25 4.22
C LEU A 19 4.16 17.05 4.05
N ALA A 20 4.07 16.52 2.83
CA ALA A 20 3.18 15.40 2.55
C ALA A 20 3.75 14.47 1.48
N VAL A 21 3.39 13.19 1.60
CA VAL A 21 3.56 12.19 0.55
C VAL A 21 2.19 11.64 0.21
N ILE A 22 1.85 11.63 -1.08
CA ILE A 22 0.56 11.15 -1.58
C ILE A 22 0.83 10.03 -2.58
N GLY A 23 0.33 8.84 -2.29
CA GLY A 23 0.53 7.67 -3.14
C GLY A 23 -0.78 7.01 -3.54
N HIS A 24 -0.94 6.73 -4.83
CA HIS A 24 -2.08 6.00 -5.37
C HIS A 24 -1.71 4.54 -5.67
N SER A 25 -2.60 3.60 -5.32
CA SER A 25 -2.47 2.17 -5.55
C SER A 25 -1.11 1.64 -5.09
N MET A 26 -0.35 0.98 -5.97
CA MET A 26 1.01 0.52 -5.69
C MET A 26 1.98 1.65 -5.28
N GLY A 27 1.72 2.90 -5.70
CA GLY A 27 2.46 4.08 -5.23
C GLY A 27 2.20 4.38 -3.75
N GLY A 28 0.97 4.20 -3.28
CA GLY A 28 0.61 4.31 -1.86
C GLY A 28 1.28 3.24 -1.01
N ALA A 29 1.25 1.98 -1.47
CA ALA A 29 1.97 0.89 -0.81
C ALA A 29 3.50 1.10 -0.83
N SER A 30 4.05 1.69 -1.90
CA SER A 30 5.47 2.06 -1.97
C SER A 30 5.83 3.17 -1.00
N ALA A 31 4.98 4.18 -0.86
CA ALA A 31 5.17 5.28 0.08
C ALA A 31 5.09 4.79 1.54
N LEU A 32 4.11 3.93 1.85
CA LEU A 32 4.02 3.23 3.13
C LEU A 32 5.30 2.44 3.44
N LEU A 33 5.79 1.65 2.48
CA LEU A 33 7.06 0.94 2.67
C LEU A 33 8.23 1.90 2.88
N ALA A 34 8.28 3.01 2.14
CA ALA A 34 9.35 3.99 2.27
C ALA A 34 9.40 4.63 3.67
N THR A 35 8.27 4.89 4.32
CA THR A 35 8.26 5.41 5.70
C THR A 35 8.86 4.40 6.69
N GLN A 36 8.62 3.10 6.49
CA GLN A 36 9.27 2.04 7.28
C GLN A 36 10.78 1.94 7.02
N MET A 37 11.22 2.36 5.84
CA MET A 37 12.62 2.43 5.46
C MET A 37 13.31 3.75 5.85
N GLY A 38 12.59 4.66 6.52
CA GLY A 38 13.15 5.90 7.06
C GLY A 38 12.73 7.18 6.35
N LEU A 39 11.84 7.12 5.36
CA LEU A 39 11.26 8.31 4.74
C LEU A 39 10.52 9.13 5.81
N ARG A 40 10.83 10.43 5.89
CA ARG A 40 10.20 11.36 6.83
C ARG A 40 9.29 12.33 6.07
N CYS A 41 8.05 12.42 6.52
CA CYS A 41 7.10 13.44 6.10
C CYS A 41 6.17 13.80 7.26
N GLU A 42 5.55 14.98 7.22
CA GLU A 42 4.56 15.37 8.24
C GLU A 42 3.23 14.65 8.08
N THR A 43 2.87 14.24 6.85
CA THR A 43 1.62 13.52 6.56
C THR A 43 1.80 12.52 5.42
N LEU A 44 1.12 11.37 5.52
CA LEU A 44 1.02 10.38 4.44
C LEU A 44 -0.43 10.17 4.02
N VAL A 45 -0.70 10.28 2.72
CA VAL A 45 -2.01 9.97 2.12
C VAL A 45 -1.87 8.80 1.16
N THR A 46 -2.72 7.80 1.32
CA THR A 46 -2.78 6.66 0.40
C THR A 46 -4.17 6.52 -0.20
N VAL A 47 -4.24 6.35 -1.52
CA VAL A 47 -5.50 6.17 -2.25
C VAL A 47 -5.49 4.81 -2.92
N ALA A 48 -6.48 3.95 -2.64
CA ALA A 48 -6.61 2.61 -3.21
C ALA A 48 -5.36 1.72 -3.03
N ALA A 49 -4.59 1.95 -1.96
CA ALA A 49 -3.32 1.25 -1.74
C ALA A 49 -3.57 -0.16 -1.20
N PRO A 50 -2.99 -1.21 -1.81
CA PRO A 50 -3.08 -2.57 -1.29
C PRO A 50 -2.28 -2.66 0.01
N SER A 51 -2.89 -3.27 1.03
CA SER A 51 -2.22 -3.57 2.28
C SER A 51 -1.59 -4.97 2.30
N CYS A 52 -2.08 -5.89 1.47
CA CYS A 52 -1.54 -7.23 1.31
C CYS A 52 -1.05 -7.46 -0.13
N ILE A 53 0.27 -7.41 -0.34
CA ILE A 53 0.90 -7.64 -1.64
C ILE A 53 0.73 -9.09 -2.08
N LEU A 54 0.82 -10.04 -1.15
CA LEU A 54 0.57 -11.44 -1.49
C LEU A 54 -0.89 -11.65 -1.95
N GLY A 55 -1.83 -10.96 -1.31
CA GLY A 55 -3.25 -10.93 -1.69
C GLY A 55 -3.44 -10.37 -3.09
N LEU A 56 -2.85 -9.21 -3.37
CA LEU A 56 -2.85 -8.56 -4.69
C LEU A 56 -2.30 -9.48 -5.79
N LEU A 57 -1.12 -10.09 -5.59
CA LEU A 57 -0.51 -10.96 -6.58
C LEU A 57 -1.37 -12.21 -6.86
N ARG A 58 -1.95 -12.80 -5.82
CA ARG A 58 -2.87 -13.94 -5.96
C ARG A 58 -4.17 -13.52 -6.66
N GLY A 59 -4.69 -12.33 -6.36
CA GLY A 59 -5.86 -11.74 -7.00
C GLY A 59 -5.63 -11.49 -8.48
N PHE A 60 -4.49 -10.89 -8.84
CA PHE A 60 -4.08 -10.65 -10.22
C PHE A 60 -3.92 -11.97 -10.99
N ALA A 61 -3.22 -12.95 -10.42
CA ALA A 61 -3.09 -14.27 -11.05
C ALA A 61 -4.44 -14.96 -11.27
N ARG A 62 -5.40 -14.80 -10.36
CA ARG A 62 -6.77 -15.29 -10.52
C ARG A 62 -7.49 -14.56 -11.66
N PHE A 63 -7.38 -13.24 -11.71
CA PHE A 63 -7.96 -12.42 -12.77
C PHE A 63 -7.45 -12.82 -14.15
N MET A 64 -6.16 -13.15 -14.26
CA MET A 64 -5.54 -13.68 -15.48
C MET A 64 -5.93 -15.13 -15.81
N GLY A 65 -6.78 -15.77 -15.01
CA GLY A 65 -7.24 -17.15 -15.24
C GLY A 65 -6.18 -18.22 -14.96
N LEU A 66 -5.12 -17.89 -14.19
CA LEU A 66 -4.05 -18.84 -13.93
C LEU A 66 -4.53 -19.98 -13.00
N PRO A 67 -4.29 -21.26 -13.36
CA PRO A 67 -4.53 -22.39 -12.47
C PRO A 67 -3.62 -22.31 -11.23
N ALA A 68 -3.97 -23.06 -10.17
CA ALA A 68 -3.33 -22.95 -8.86
C ALA A 68 -1.80 -23.08 -8.91
N GLU A 69 -1.29 -24.03 -9.71
CA GLU A 69 0.15 -24.24 -9.88
C GLU A 69 0.83 -23.04 -10.55
N ALA A 70 0.26 -22.55 -11.66
CA ALA A 70 0.76 -21.37 -12.37
C ALA A 70 0.73 -20.11 -11.50
N ARG A 71 -0.28 -19.97 -10.63
CA ARG A 71 -0.34 -18.88 -9.64
C ARG A 71 0.82 -18.96 -8.65
N ALA A 72 1.13 -20.15 -8.14
CA ALA A 72 2.26 -20.33 -7.23
C ALA A 72 3.59 -20.01 -7.93
N HIS A 73 3.75 -20.42 -9.18
CA HIS A 73 4.91 -20.05 -10.00
C HIS A 73 5.01 -18.55 -10.26
N PHE A 74 3.89 -17.89 -10.57
CA PHE A 74 3.83 -16.45 -10.76
C PHE A 74 4.31 -15.69 -9.51
N VAL A 75 3.78 -16.03 -8.33
CA VAL A 75 4.22 -15.42 -7.06
C VAL A 75 5.72 -15.62 -6.85
N ARG A 76 6.22 -16.85 -6.99
CA ARG A 76 7.66 -17.14 -6.84
C ARG A 76 8.54 -16.35 -7.83
N ALA A 77 8.08 -16.19 -9.07
CA ALA A 77 8.80 -15.42 -10.08
C ALA A 77 8.89 -13.93 -9.70
N VAL A 78 7.80 -13.36 -9.19
CA VAL A 78 7.80 -11.99 -8.67
C VAL A 78 8.72 -11.84 -7.46
N GLU A 79 8.68 -12.77 -6.50
CA GLU A 79 9.54 -12.77 -5.32
C GLU A 79 11.02 -12.87 -5.68
N THR A 80 11.36 -13.77 -6.61
CA THR A 80 12.72 -13.93 -7.13
C THR A 80 13.23 -12.64 -7.79
N THR A 81 12.37 -12.00 -8.59
CA THR A 81 12.71 -10.74 -9.26
C THR A 81 12.84 -9.59 -8.27
N ALA A 82 12.00 -9.54 -7.24
CA ALA A 82 12.03 -8.51 -6.21
C ALA A 82 13.16 -8.72 -5.18
N GLY A 83 13.70 -9.93 -5.07
CA GLY A 83 14.71 -10.30 -4.08
C GLY A 83 14.17 -10.35 -2.65
N ILE A 84 12.85 -10.37 -2.47
CA ILE A 84 12.19 -10.38 -1.16
C ILE A 84 10.86 -11.16 -1.24
N PRO A 85 10.51 -11.96 -0.20
CA PRO A 85 9.21 -12.62 -0.13
C PRO A 85 8.06 -11.59 -0.16
N ALA A 86 6.99 -11.88 -0.90
CA ALA A 86 5.86 -10.98 -1.05
C ALA A 86 5.16 -10.73 0.30
N ALA A 87 5.13 -11.75 1.18
CA ALA A 87 4.57 -11.64 2.52
C ALA A 87 5.35 -10.65 3.43
N HIS A 88 6.63 -10.40 3.15
CA HIS A 88 7.41 -9.40 3.89
C HIS A 88 7.10 -7.97 3.43
N LEU A 89 6.39 -7.84 2.31
CA LEU A 89 5.95 -6.56 1.77
C LEU A 89 4.51 -6.21 2.18
N ASP A 90 3.82 -7.09 2.89
CA ASP A 90 2.47 -6.84 3.38
C ASP A 90 2.50 -5.72 4.42
N VAL A 91 1.95 -4.56 4.05
CA VAL A 91 1.94 -3.35 4.87
C VAL A 91 0.90 -3.38 5.98
N GLN A 92 0.02 -4.39 6.00
CA GLN A 92 -0.89 -4.70 7.13
C GLN A 92 -0.19 -4.80 8.50
N ARG A 93 1.13 -5.02 8.49
CA ARG A 93 1.94 -5.15 9.71
C ARG A 93 2.53 -3.81 10.16
N TYR A 94 2.48 -2.78 9.32
CA TYR A 94 3.15 -1.52 9.58
C TYR A 94 2.26 -0.56 10.36
N GLN A 95 2.88 0.09 11.34
CA GLN A 95 2.24 1.11 12.15
C GLN A 95 2.53 2.48 11.53
N LEU A 96 1.46 3.24 11.32
CA LEU A 96 1.56 4.64 10.95
C LEU A 96 1.65 5.47 12.23
N ASP A 97 2.88 5.80 12.62
CA ASP A 97 3.16 6.67 13.77
C ASP A 97 3.14 8.16 13.40
N LEU A 98 2.58 8.51 12.24
CA LEU A 98 2.44 9.88 11.76
C LEU A 98 0.99 10.17 11.31
N PRO A 99 0.57 11.44 11.27
CA PRO A 99 -0.71 11.83 10.70
C PRO A 99 -0.90 11.31 9.28
N GLY A 100 -2.12 10.87 8.94
CA GLY A 100 -2.36 10.33 7.61
C GLY A 100 -3.81 10.17 7.23
N LEU A 101 -4.04 9.92 5.94
CA LEU A 101 -5.36 9.63 5.37
C LEU A 101 -5.28 8.40 4.47
N ILE A 102 -6.10 7.40 4.76
CA ILE A 102 -6.30 6.23 3.91
C ILE A 102 -7.64 6.42 3.19
N VAL A 103 -7.61 6.45 1.86
CA VAL A 103 -8.79 6.57 1.02
C VAL A 103 -8.96 5.28 0.22
N HIS A 104 -10.13 4.66 0.32
CA HIS A 104 -10.46 3.46 -0.44
C HIS A 104 -11.84 3.57 -1.06
N ALA A 105 -12.07 2.95 -2.22
CA ALA A 105 -13.42 2.83 -2.75
C ALA A 105 -14.05 1.52 -2.26
N GLU A 106 -15.30 1.56 -1.81
CA GLU A 106 -16.00 0.35 -1.34
C GLU A 106 -16.14 -0.69 -2.47
N ASP A 107 -16.32 -0.21 -3.70
CA ASP A 107 -16.50 -1.02 -4.89
C ASP A 107 -15.22 -1.17 -5.74
N ASP A 108 -14.03 -0.97 -5.14
CA ASP A 108 -12.75 -1.17 -5.82
C ASP A 108 -12.65 -2.63 -6.32
N PRO A 109 -12.58 -2.85 -7.65
CA PRO A 109 -12.57 -4.19 -8.23
C PRO A 109 -11.20 -4.88 -8.13
N VAL A 110 -10.16 -4.15 -7.73
CA VAL A 110 -8.76 -4.59 -7.70
C VAL A 110 -8.28 -4.82 -6.27
N VAL A 111 -8.55 -3.88 -5.37
CA VAL A 111 -8.12 -3.94 -3.97
C VAL A 111 -9.36 -3.97 -3.08
N PRO A 112 -9.70 -5.09 -2.43
CA PRO A 112 -10.89 -5.17 -1.58
C PRO A 112 -10.88 -4.13 -0.45
N VAL A 113 -12.03 -3.54 -0.12
CA VAL A 113 -12.17 -2.53 0.96
C VAL A 113 -11.72 -3.04 2.34
N GLY A 114 -11.74 -4.35 2.58
CA GLY A 114 -11.18 -4.95 3.80
C GLY A 114 -9.66 -4.71 3.96
N GLU A 115 -8.98 -4.26 2.91
CA GLU A 115 -7.58 -3.82 2.96
C GLU A 115 -7.41 -2.39 3.51
N ALA A 116 -8.48 -1.61 3.63
CA ALA A 116 -8.47 -0.23 4.14
C ALA A 116 -8.36 -0.14 5.67
N ASP A 117 -8.74 -1.19 6.39
CA ASP A 117 -8.91 -1.17 7.86
C ASP A 117 -7.64 -1.51 8.66
N LEU A 118 -6.45 -1.32 8.07
CA LEU A 118 -5.23 -1.98 8.54
C LEU A 118 -4.14 -1.06 9.07
N SER A 119 -4.47 0.16 9.49
CA SER A 119 -3.45 1.05 10.07
C SER A 119 -3.95 2.01 11.16
N THR A 120 -5.21 1.94 11.56
CA THR A 120 -5.75 2.84 12.60
C THR A 120 -5.72 2.13 13.95
N ARG A 121 -4.86 2.60 14.85
CA ARG A 121 -4.95 2.22 16.27
C ARG A 121 -5.91 3.17 16.97
N PRO A 122 -6.56 2.74 18.06
CA PRO A 122 -7.17 3.68 18.99
C PRO A 122 -6.11 4.70 19.45
N GLY A 123 -6.30 5.98 19.08
CA GLY A 123 -5.36 7.08 19.37
C GLY A 123 -4.40 7.46 18.23
N SER A 124 -4.41 6.79 17.07
CA SER A 124 -3.65 7.25 15.90
C SER A 124 -4.30 8.47 15.25
N THR A 125 -3.50 9.42 14.76
CA THR A 125 -3.94 10.58 13.95
C THR A 125 -4.17 10.21 12.47
N VAL A 126 -4.45 8.94 12.19
CA VAL A 126 -4.72 8.43 10.84
C VAL A 126 -6.22 8.30 10.67
N SER A 127 -6.77 9.01 9.69
CA SER A 127 -8.18 8.89 9.30
C SER A 127 -8.33 7.86 8.18
N CYS A 128 -9.38 7.04 8.23
CA CYS A 128 -9.76 6.17 7.12
C CYS A 128 -11.05 6.70 6.49
N CYS A 129 -11.08 6.70 5.15
CA CYS A 129 -12.18 7.21 4.36
C CYS A 129 -12.55 6.18 3.30
N VAL A 130 -13.79 5.70 3.36
CA VAL A 130 -14.34 4.78 2.36
C VAL A 130 -15.32 5.55 1.49
N CYS A 131 -14.99 5.65 0.20
CA CYS A 131 -15.76 6.35 -0.80
C CYS A 131 -16.71 5.38 -1.51
N GLN A 132 -17.95 5.81 -1.73
CA GLN A 132 -18.90 5.21 -2.66
C GLN A 132 -19.00 6.09 -3.92
N ARG A 133 -19.46 5.56 -5.06
CA ARG A 133 -19.70 6.33 -6.30
C ARG A 133 -20.61 7.57 -6.11
N VAL A 134 -21.31 7.67 -4.98
CA VAL A 134 -22.31 8.73 -4.68
C VAL A 134 -21.93 9.58 -3.45
N GLY A 135 -20.76 9.40 -2.84
CA GLY A 135 -20.34 10.21 -1.68
C GLY A 135 -19.09 9.71 -0.94
N ILE A 136 -18.51 10.60 -0.12
CA ILE A 136 -17.36 10.33 0.74
C ILE A 136 -17.88 10.05 2.16
N SER A 137 -17.61 8.88 2.73
CA SER A 137 -17.92 8.56 4.13
C SER A 137 -16.61 8.41 4.92
N VAL A 138 -16.47 9.16 6.00
CA VAL A 138 -15.32 9.06 6.90
C VAL A 138 -15.65 7.98 7.94
N CYS A 139 -14.78 6.98 8.07
CA CYS A 139 -14.93 5.86 9.01
C CYS A 139 -14.48 6.25 10.42
#